data_AF-A0A1B9KKH2-F1
#
_entry.id   AF-A0A1B9KKH2-F1
#
_cell.length_a   1.000
_cell.length_b   1.000
_cell.length_c   1.000
_cell.angle_alpha   90.00
_cell.angle_beta   90.00
_cell.angle_gamma   90.00
#
_symmetry.space_group_name_H-M   'P 1'
#
loop_
_entity.id
_entity.type
_entity.pdbx_description
1 polymer ?
#
loop_
_entity_poly.entity_id
_entity_poly.type
_entity_poly.pdbx_seq_one_letter_code
_entity_poly.pdbx_strand_id
1 'polypeptide(L)'
;MTTTNIGKYIPIGDQRLMPFRRDELPFGWYFRNGDNYLLSSPQGQVLNGLSINYKNDHRITIKTINGQQYINVPTAFSADGRGFFERAADGASRQVGSVEDDAIREIWGHFDSGVVANHNEYARGAFKGTRAINPTNAAFLTTRDYEVWGYDFYASRVVPTANENRPLNIGMTPVIYLGV
;
A
#
# COMPACT_ATOMS: atom_id res chain seq x y z
N MET A 1 -18.98 -10.35 29.64
CA MET A 1 -19.65 -9.22 28.94
C MET A 1 -20.93 -9.75 28.34
N THR A 2 -22.08 -9.21 28.71
CA THR A 2 -23.35 -9.53 28.05
C THR A 2 -23.43 -8.79 26.72
N THR A 3 -24.05 -9.40 25.71
CA THR A 3 -24.25 -8.84 24.35
C THR A 3 -24.90 -7.45 24.36
N THR A 4 -25.63 -7.12 25.42
CA THR A 4 -26.38 -5.86 25.60
C THR A 4 -25.49 -4.60 25.70
N ASN A 5 -24.18 -4.70 25.96
CA ASN A 5 -23.32 -3.52 26.21
C ASN A 5 -22.15 -3.33 25.23
N ILE A 6 -21.97 -4.15 24.20
CA ILE A 6 -20.81 -4.04 23.30
C ILE A 6 -20.82 -2.71 22.51
N GLY A 7 -22.00 -2.22 22.13
CA GLY A 7 -22.15 -0.91 21.45
C GLY A 7 -21.74 0.30 22.29
N LYS A 8 -21.52 0.13 23.60
CA LYS A 8 -20.95 1.17 24.49
C LYS A 8 -19.43 1.32 24.33
N TYR A 9 -18.76 0.29 23.82
CA TYR A 9 -17.29 0.22 23.77
C TYR A 9 -16.73 0.16 22.34
N ILE A 10 -17.55 -0.25 21.37
CA ILE A 10 -17.14 -0.37 19.97
C ILE A 10 -18.15 0.39 19.11
N PRO A 11 -17.74 1.51 18.49
CA PRO A 11 -18.66 2.28 17.66
C PRO A 11 -19.02 1.50 16.38
N ILE A 12 -20.27 1.69 15.92
CA ILE A 12 -20.69 1.20 14.60
C ILE A 12 -19.82 1.88 13.53
N GLY A 13 -19.33 1.08 12.58
CA GLY A 13 -18.38 1.54 11.58
C GLY A 13 -16.93 1.57 12.07
N ASP A 14 -16.62 1.03 13.25
CA ASP A 14 -15.23 0.81 13.62
C ASP A 14 -14.56 -0.15 12.64
N GLN A 15 -13.37 0.21 12.15
CA GLN A 15 -12.60 -0.58 11.20
C GLN A 15 -11.23 -0.90 11.78
N ARG A 16 -10.79 -2.16 11.68
CA ARG A 16 -9.48 -2.59 12.19
C ARG A 16 -9.00 -3.89 11.54
N LEU A 17 -7.79 -4.31 11.89
CA LEU A 17 -7.25 -5.64 11.58
C LEU A 17 -7.49 -6.60 12.75
N MET A 18 -7.92 -7.83 12.44
CA MET A 18 -8.16 -8.89 13.42
C MET A 18 -7.34 -10.16 13.12
N PRO A 19 -6.96 -10.94 14.15
CA PRO A 19 -6.19 -12.17 13.98
C PRO A 19 -7.05 -13.38 13.56
N PHE A 20 -8.36 -13.20 13.41
CA PHE A 20 -9.31 -14.27 13.08
C PHE A 20 -9.43 -14.46 11.57
N ARG A 21 -9.71 -15.69 11.13
CA ARG A 21 -10.10 -15.96 9.74
C ARG A 21 -11.47 -15.35 9.45
N ARG A 22 -11.79 -15.17 8.16
CA ARG A 22 -13.08 -14.62 7.70
C ARG A 22 -14.29 -15.32 8.31
N ASP A 23 -14.25 -16.65 8.37
CA ASP A 23 -15.38 -17.47 8.84
C ASP A 23 -15.40 -17.67 10.36
N GLU A 24 -14.42 -17.08 11.06
CA GLU A 24 -14.24 -17.14 12.52
C GLU A 24 -14.35 -15.75 13.16
N LEU A 25 -14.88 -14.77 12.40
CA LEU A 25 -15.06 -13.42 12.91
C LEU A 25 -16.04 -13.40 14.09
N PRO A 26 -15.73 -12.69 15.18
CA PRO A 26 -16.66 -12.52 16.28
C PRO A 26 -17.96 -11.86 15.82
N PHE A 27 -19.06 -12.14 16.51
CA PHE A 27 -20.37 -11.56 16.21
C PHE A 27 -20.30 -10.04 16.01
N GLY A 28 -21.02 -9.56 14.99
CA GLY A 28 -21.08 -8.15 14.63
C GLY A 28 -19.90 -7.64 13.79
N TRP A 29 -18.87 -8.46 13.55
CA TRP A 29 -17.73 -8.11 12.69
C TRP A 29 -17.86 -8.72 11.31
N TYR A 30 -17.57 -7.91 10.30
CA TYR A 30 -17.70 -8.27 8.90
C TYR A 30 -16.41 -7.97 8.15
N PHE A 31 -16.04 -8.85 7.23
CA PHE A 31 -14.84 -8.70 6.40
C PHE A 31 -14.99 -7.51 5.44
N ARG A 32 -13.96 -6.65 5.33
CA ARG A 32 -13.96 -5.48 4.44
C ARG A 32 -13.51 -5.85 3.02
N ASN A 33 -14.38 -6.52 2.29
CA ASN A 33 -14.10 -7.04 0.95
C ASN A 33 -15.06 -6.53 -0.15
N GLY A 34 -15.92 -5.56 0.16
CA GLY A 34 -16.91 -5.08 -0.81
C GLY A 34 -18.16 -5.97 -0.98
N ASP A 35 -18.36 -6.96 -0.10
CA ASP A 35 -19.56 -7.79 -0.09
C ASP A 35 -20.84 -6.95 0.02
N ASN A 36 -21.93 -7.51 -0.51
CA ASN A 36 -23.20 -6.80 -0.67
C ASN A 36 -24.28 -7.41 0.20
N TYR A 37 -24.94 -6.56 0.96
CA TYR A 37 -26.06 -6.93 1.82
C TYR A 37 -27.33 -6.32 1.25
N LEU A 38 -28.45 -7.05 1.33
CA LEU A 38 -29.76 -6.49 1.01
C LEU A 38 -29.96 -5.22 1.85
N LEU A 39 -30.44 -4.14 1.25
CA LEU A 39 -30.65 -2.88 1.95
C LEU A 39 -31.60 -3.05 3.14
N SER A 40 -32.56 -4.00 3.06
CA SER A 40 -33.50 -4.35 4.12
C SER A 40 -32.96 -5.29 5.19
N SER A 41 -31.77 -5.88 5.01
CA SER A 41 -31.15 -6.74 6.02
C SER A 41 -30.65 -5.93 7.23
N PRO A 42 -30.42 -6.57 8.41
CA PRO A 42 -29.84 -5.88 9.56
C PRO A 42 -28.54 -5.15 9.21
N GLN A 43 -27.63 -5.81 8.47
CA GLN A 43 -26.36 -5.24 8.01
C GLN A 43 -26.61 -4.05 7.08
N GLY A 44 -27.56 -4.19 6.15
CA GLY A 44 -27.90 -3.14 5.20
C GLY A 44 -28.48 -1.89 5.87
N GLN A 45 -29.34 -2.06 6.87
CA GLN A 45 -29.91 -0.96 7.66
C GLN A 45 -28.82 -0.23 8.46
N VAL A 46 -27.91 -0.97 9.10
CA VAL A 46 -26.78 -0.38 9.84
C VAL A 46 -25.87 0.40 8.90
N LEU A 47 -25.46 -0.18 7.77
CA LEU A 47 -24.63 0.48 6.76
C LEU A 47 -25.32 1.73 6.20
N ASN A 48 -26.62 1.66 5.94
CA ASN A 48 -27.37 2.80 5.42
C ASN A 48 -27.50 3.93 6.45
N GLY A 49 -27.55 3.60 7.74
CA GLY A 49 -27.59 4.56 8.85
C GLY A 49 -26.28 5.32 9.11
N LEU A 50 -25.15 4.87 8.52
CA LEU A 50 -23.89 5.60 8.56
C LEU A 50 -24.01 6.97 7.88
N SER A 51 -23.22 7.94 8.35
CA SER A 51 -23.25 9.31 7.82
C SER A 51 -22.92 9.34 6.33
N ILE A 52 -23.43 10.34 5.62
CA ILE A 52 -23.16 10.52 4.19
C ILE A 52 -21.65 10.63 3.92
N ASN A 53 -20.92 11.35 4.77
CA ASN A 53 -19.47 11.52 4.65
C ASN A 53 -18.75 10.18 4.84
N TYR A 54 -19.10 9.41 5.87
CA TYR A 54 -18.50 8.09 6.08
C TYR A 54 -18.73 7.18 4.88
N LYS A 55 -19.95 7.17 4.33
CA LYS A 55 -20.26 6.35 3.14
C LYS A 55 -19.47 6.80 1.92
N ASN A 56 -19.31 8.11 1.71
CA ASN A 56 -18.51 8.65 0.61
C ASN A 56 -17.03 8.29 0.75
N ASP A 57 -16.44 8.54 1.93
CA ASP A 57 -15.02 8.28 2.22
C ASP A 57 -14.69 6.79 2.04
N HIS A 58 -15.59 5.90 2.45
CA HIS A 58 -15.37 4.47 2.40
C HIS A 58 -16.01 3.76 1.20
N ARG A 59 -16.50 4.51 0.21
CA ARG A 59 -17.13 4.00 -1.03
C ARG A 59 -18.24 2.97 -0.74
N ILE A 60 -19.07 3.26 0.25
CA ILE A 60 -20.27 2.50 0.59
C ILE A 60 -21.42 3.05 -0.25
N THR A 61 -21.91 2.22 -1.17
CA THR A 61 -22.88 2.62 -2.20
C THR A 61 -24.07 1.67 -2.22
N ILE A 62 -25.23 2.21 -2.58
CA ILE A 62 -26.43 1.41 -2.85
C ILE A 62 -26.47 1.10 -4.34
N LYS A 63 -26.70 -0.17 -4.68
CA LYS A 63 -26.90 -0.63 -6.07
C LYS A 63 -28.14 -1.50 -6.18
N THR A 64 -28.76 -1.46 -7.36
CA THR A 64 -29.91 -2.32 -7.68
C THR A 64 -29.42 -3.54 -8.43
N ILE A 65 -29.69 -4.73 -7.90
CA ILE A 65 -29.37 -6.02 -8.51
C ILE A 65 -30.67 -6.81 -8.57
N ASN A 66 -31.09 -7.22 -9.77
CA ASN A 66 -32.32 -8.00 -9.99
C ASN A 66 -33.57 -7.39 -9.32
N GLY A 67 -33.72 -6.06 -9.37
CA GLY A 67 -34.86 -5.36 -8.79
C GLY A 67 -34.82 -5.14 -7.27
N GLN A 68 -33.77 -5.63 -6.60
CA GLN A 68 -33.56 -5.41 -5.17
C GLN A 68 -32.37 -4.48 -4.92
N GLN A 69 -32.47 -3.65 -3.87
CA GLN A 69 -31.39 -2.76 -3.47
C GLN A 69 -30.44 -3.47 -2.52
N TYR A 70 -29.15 -3.29 -2.77
CA TYR A 70 -28.05 -3.80 -1.95
C TYR A 70 -27.12 -2.65 -1.58
N ILE A 71 -26.46 -2.76 -0.44
CA ILE A 71 -25.43 -1.84 0.03
C ILE A 71 -24.16 -2.64 0.36
N ASN A 72 -23.00 -2.09 0.00
CA ASN A 72 -21.73 -2.79 0.22
C ASN A 72 -21.09 -2.45 1.56
N VAL A 73 -20.37 -3.41 2.15
CA VAL A 73 -19.32 -3.08 3.12
C VAL A 73 -18.15 -2.40 2.40
N PRO A 74 -17.32 -1.60 3.08
CA PRO A 74 -16.12 -1.06 2.45
C PRO A 74 -15.14 -2.17 2.04
N THR A 75 -14.24 -1.85 1.12
CA THR A 75 -13.13 -2.75 0.74
C THR A 75 -11.81 -2.22 1.28
N ALA A 76 -11.01 -3.09 1.88
CA ALA A 76 -9.62 -2.82 2.24
C ALA A 76 -8.64 -3.16 1.11
N PHE A 77 -9.15 -3.51 -0.09
CA PHE A 77 -8.37 -3.97 -1.22
C PHE A 77 -8.52 -3.05 -2.42
N SER A 78 -7.42 -2.83 -3.14
CA SER A 78 -7.41 -2.22 -4.47
C SER A 78 -8.03 -3.16 -5.50
N ALA A 79 -8.32 -2.63 -6.70
CA ALA A 79 -8.95 -3.39 -7.78
C ALA A 79 -8.11 -4.59 -8.27
N ASP A 80 -6.80 -4.57 -8.06
CA ASP A 80 -5.86 -5.65 -8.38
C ASP A 80 -5.70 -6.69 -7.24
N GLY A 81 -6.43 -6.53 -6.14
CA GLY A 81 -6.44 -7.46 -5.01
C GLY A 81 -5.36 -7.20 -3.95
N ARG A 82 -4.47 -6.22 -4.12
CA ARG A 82 -3.55 -5.79 -3.05
C ARG A 82 -4.32 -5.14 -1.90
N GLY A 83 -3.83 -5.31 -0.67
CA GLY A 83 -4.41 -4.65 0.50
C GLY A 83 -3.86 -3.24 0.65
N PHE A 84 -4.73 -2.28 0.99
CA PHE A 84 -4.26 -0.94 1.34
C PHE A 84 -3.58 -0.94 2.71
N PHE A 85 -2.46 -0.21 2.81
CA PHE A 85 -1.92 0.19 4.10
C PHE A 85 -2.66 1.41 4.61
N GLU A 86 -3.26 1.29 5.80
CA GLU A 86 -3.93 2.41 6.45
C GLU A 86 -2.90 3.34 7.09
N ARG A 87 -3.02 4.64 6.82
CA ARG A 87 -2.16 5.67 7.38
C ARG A 87 -2.97 6.90 7.79
N ALA A 88 -2.51 7.61 8.81
CA ALA A 88 -3.22 8.76 9.37
C ALA A 88 -3.51 9.83 8.29
N ALA A 89 -4.72 10.38 8.26
CA ALA A 89 -5.02 11.58 7.47
C ALA A 89 -4.10 12.73 7.91
N ASP A 90 -3.70 13.58 6.97
CA ASP A 90 -2.83 14.73 7.26
C ASP A 90 -3.61 16.06 7.40
N GLY A 91 -4.93 16.01 7.19
CA GLY A 91 -5.80 17.19 7.26
C GLY A 91 -5.66 18.13 6.05
N ALA A 92 -4.86 17.76 5.05
CA ALA A 92 -4.62 18.54 3.84
C ALA A 92 -4.88 17.68 2.58
N SER A 93 -3.83 17.14 1.96
CA SER A 93 -3.95 16.33 0.74
C SER A 93 -4.46 14.92 1.00
N ARG A 94 -4.10 14.32 2.15
CA ARG A 94 -4.53 12.97 2.52
C ARG A 94 -5.70 13.04 3.48
N GLN A 95 -6.89 12.81 2.95
CA GLN A 95 -8.15 12.76 3.68
C GLN A 95 -8.56 11.31 3.98
N VAL A 96 -9.52 11.13 4.89
CA VAL A 96 -10.13 9.81 5.11
C VAL A 96 -10.72 9.30 3.79
N GLY A 97 -10.43 8.04 3.45
CA GLY A 97 -10.91 7.44 2.20
C GLY A 97 -10.10 7.77 0.94
N SER A 98 -9.17 8.73 1.00
CA SER A 98 -8.25 8.98 -0.10
C SER A 98 -7.28 7.81 -0.28
N VAL A 99 -6.95 7.51 -1.53
CA VAL A 99 -6.03 6.44 -1.92
C VAL A 99 -4.82 7.07 -2.58
N GLU A 100 -3.63 6.73 -2.09
CA GLU A 100 -2.35 7.02 -2.73
C GLU A 100 -1.83 5.70 -3.31
N ASP A 101 -1.40 5.70 -4.57
CA ASP A 101 -0.81 4.52 -5.20
C ASP A 101 0.62 4.27 -4.68
N ASP A 102 1.19 3.11 -5.01
CA ASP A 102 2.55 2.80 -4.61
C ASP A 102 3.56 3.81 -5.17
N ALA A 103 4.39 4.35 -4.27
CA ALA A 103 5.43 5.27 -4.63
C ALA A 103 6.64 5.07 -3.73
N ILE A 104 7.82 5.14 -4.35
CA ILE A 104 9.07 5.37 -3.63
C ILE A 104 9.46 6.84 -3.84
N ARG A 105 10.23 7.39 -2.91
CA ARG A 105 10.90 8.66 -3.16
C ARG A 105 11.88 8.49 -4.31
N GLU A 106 12.12 9.58 -5.03
CA GLU A 106 13.20 9.63 -6.02
C GLU A 106 14.53 9.23 -5.36
N ILE A 107 15.24 8.29 -5.98
CA ILE A 107 16.61 7.91 -5.63
C ILE A 107 17.49 8.35 -6.78
N TRP A 108 18.04 9.56 -6.68
CA TRP A 108 18.93 10.10 -7.71
C TRP A 108 20.36 9.64 -7.49
N GLY A 109 21.02 9.19 -8.55
CA GLY A 109 22.43 8.87 -8.57
C GLY A 109 23.02 9.14 -9.94
N HIS A 110 24.25 9.64 -9.96
CA HIS A 110 25.04 9.87 -11.17
C HIS A 110 26.42 9.24 -11.01
N PHE A 111 26.96 8.63 -12.06
CA PHE A 111 28.37 8.29 -12.12
C PHE A 111 28.89 8.52 -13.54
N ASP A 112 30.12 9.02 -13.63
CA ASP A 112 30.79 9.23 -14.89
C ASP A 112 31.34 7.88 -15.39
N SER A 113 31.00 7.51 -16.63
CA SER A 113 31.60 6.33 -17.28
C SER A 113 32.87 6.76 -18.03
N GLY A 114 34.00 6.11 -17.70
CA GLY A 114 35.33 6.44 -18.23
C GLY A 114 36.33 6.74 -17.12
N VAL A 115 37.57 6.23 -17.25
CA VAL A 115 38.64 6.50 -16.29
C VAL A 115 39.43 7.72 -16.77
N VAL A 116 39.48 8.76 -15.92
CA VAL A 116 40.28 9.97 -16.14
C VAL A 116 41.27 10.07 -14.99
N ALA A 117 42.55 10.29 -15.29
CA ALA A 117 43.59 10.46 -14.29
C ALA A 117 43.25 11.63 -13.34
N ASN A 118 43.37 11.41 -12.02
CA ASN A 118 43.16 12.41 -10.97
C ASN A 118 41.76 13.05 -10.91
N HIS A 119 40.69 12.31 -11.23
CA HIS A 119 39.33 12.79 -11.04
C HIS A 119 38.89 12.69 -9.57
N ASN A 120 38.43 13.80 -9.00
CA ASN A 120 37.71 13.84 -7.72
C ASN A 120 36.20 13.90 -8.04
N GLU A 121 35.36 13.12 -7.34
CA GLU A 121 33.88 13.10 -7.47
C GLU A 121 33.26 12.42 -8.71
N TYR A 122 33.79 11.29 -9.17
CA TYR A 122 33.21 10.55 -10.33
C TYR A 122 31.84 9.88 -10.07
N ALA A 123 31.30 9.95 -8.85
CA ALA A 123 29.98 9.45 -8.52
C ALA A 123 29.33 10.34 -7.45
N ARG A 124 28.02 10.57 -7.60
CA ARG A 124 27.20 11.47 -6.79
C ARG A 124 25.83 10.84 -6.51
N GLY A 125 25.15 11.32 -5.47
CA GLY A 125 23.83 10.82 -5.09
C GLY A 125 23.89 9.40 -4.51
N ALA A 126 23.02 8.51 -4.99
CA ALA A 126 22.93 7.13 -4.51
C ALA A 126 24.15 6.26 -4.84
N PHE A 127 25.03 6.71 -5.75
CA PHE A 127 26.30 6.02 -6.04
C PHE A 127 27.43 6.59 -5.19
N LYS A 128 28.25 5.70 -4.63
CA LYS A 128 29.49 6.06 -3.92
C LYS A 128 30.69 5.68 -4.76
N GLY A 129 31.45 6.68 -5.17
CA GLY A 129 32.77 6.49 -5.79
C GLY A 129 33.83 6.31 -4.72
N THR A 130 34.62 5.24 -4.79
CA THR A 130 35.84 5.05 -3.99
C THR A 130 37.09 5.42 -4.82
N ARG A 131 38.17 5.88 -4.20
CA ARG A 131 39.39 6.25 -4.94
C ARG A 131 39.85 5.05 -5.77
N ALA A 132 40.08 5.23 -7.07
CA ALA A 132 40.71 4.22 -7.91
C ALA A 132 42.08 3.87 -7.29
N ILE A 133 42.26 2.62 -6.85
CA ILE A 133 43.51 2.18 -6.22
C ILE A 133 44.50 1.92 -7.36
N ASN A 134 45.50 2.81 -7.51
CA ASN A 134 46.59 2.72 -8.49
C ASN A 134 46.15 2.56 -9.96
N PRO A 135 45.60 3.61 -10.57
CA PRO A 135 45.23 3.57 -11.98
C PRO A 135 46.48 3.76 -12.86
N THR A 136 47.34 2.75 -12.97
CA THR A 136 48.47 2.73 -13.91
C THR A 136 47.90 2.50 -15.32
N ASN A 137 47.99 3.51 -16.21
CA ASN A 137 47.46 3.53 -17.60
C ASN A 137 45.98 3.90 -17.81
N ALA A 138 45.44 4.73 -16.93
CA ALA A 138 44.00 4.94 -16.81
C ALA A 138 43.43 6.16 -17.54
N ALA A 139 43.97 6.51 -18.69
CA ALA A 139 43.33 7.45 -19.61
C ALA A 139 43.07 6.68 -20.89
N PHE A 140 41.80 6.40 -21.17
CA PHE A 140 41.44 5.92 -22.50
C PHE A 140 41.75 7.05 -23.49
N LEU A 141 42.71 6.83 -24.39
CA LEU A 141 42.74 7.60 -25.63
C LEU A 141 41.42 7.30 -26.34
N THR A 142 40.75 8.33 -26.86
CA THR A 142 39.48 8.18 -27.58
C THR A 142 39.74 7.45 -28.91
N THR A 143 39.86 6.12 -28.86
CA THR A 143 39.99 5.24 -30.02
C THR A 143 38.79 4.31 -30.06
N ARG A 144 38.40 3.89 -31.26
CA ARG A 144 37.14 3.20 -31.54
C ARG A 144 37.11 1.73 -31.07
N ASP A 145 38.18 1.25 -30.44
CA ASP A 145 38.49 -0.17 -30.23
C ASP A 145 38.59 -0.59 -28.75
N TYR A 146 38.14 0.24 -27.80
CA TYR A 146 38.10 -0.13 -26.38
C TYR A 146 36.79 -0.85 -26.00
N GLU A 147 36.91 -1.90 -25.19
CA GLU A 147 35.77 -2.54 -24.53
C GLU A 147 35.03 -1.53 -23.64
N VAL A 148 33.75 -1.28 -23.94
CA VAL A 148 32.88 -0.43 -23.14
C VAL A 148 32.25 -1.29 -22.04
N TRP A 149 32.29 -0.79 -20.80
CA TRP A 149 31.77 -1.50 -19.63
C TRP A 149 30.35 -1.01 -19.34
N GLY A 150 29.40 -1.95 -19.28
CA GLY A 150 28.04 -1.69 -18.81
C GLY A 150 27.90 -2.01 -17.32
N TYR A 151 27.12 -1.19 -16.60
CA TYR A 151 26.77 -1.45 -15.22
C TYR A 151 25.26 -1.60 -15.11
N ASP A 152 24.80 -2.80 -14.74
CA ASP A 152 23.39 -3.04 -14.46
C ASP A 152 23.15 -3.05 -12.94
N PHE A 153 22.13 -2.32 -12.50
CA PHE A 153 21.70 -2.32 -11.11
C PHE A 153 20.60 -3.36 -10.89
N TYR A 154 20.94 -4.40 -10.13
CA TYR A 154 19.98 -5.42 -9.69
C TYR A 154 19.96 -5.50 -8.15
N ALA A 155 18.95 -4.88 -7.53
CA ALA A 155 18.75 -4.98 -6.06
C ALA A 155 18.62 -6.44 -5.58
N SER A 156 18.06 -7.31 -6.43
CA SER A 156 17.87 -8.75 -6.19
C SER A 156 19.14 -9.53 -5.87
N ARG A 157 20.33 -8.97 -6.13
CA ARG A 157 21.62 -9.60 -5.77
C ARG A 157 21.94 -9.56 -4.27
N VAL A 158 21.32 -8.66 -3.52
CA VAL A 158 21.63 -8.45 -2.09
C VAL A 158 20.39 -8.35 -1.19
N VAL A 159 19.21 -8.11 -1.77
CA VAL A 159 17.93 -8.11 -1.03
C VAL A 159 16.87 -8.92 -1.77
N PRO A 160 15.91 -9.55 -1.06
CA PRO A 160 14.74 -10.13 -1.71
C PRO A 160 13.94 -9.07 -2.46
N THR A 161 13.48 -9.40 -3.67
CA THR A 161 12.62 -8.54 -4.49
C THR A 161 11.27 -9.20 -4.73
N ALA A 162 10.22 -8.40 -4.89
CA ALA A 162 8.88 -8.82 -5.26
C ALA A 162 8.25 -7.78 -6.20
N ASN A 163 7.09 -8.11 -6.80
CA ASN A 163 6.34 -7.17 -7.66
C ASN A 163 5.81 -5.93 -6.90
N GLU A 164 5.82 -5.96 -5.57
CA GLU A 164 5.36 -4.89 -4.68
C GLU A 164 6.47 -4.55 -3.70
N ASN A 165 6.75 -3.27 -3.50
CA ASN A 165 7.68 -2.81 -2.47
C ASN A 165 7.03 -2.90 -1.08
N ARG A 166 7.42 -3.90 -0.29
CA ARG A 166 6.86 -4.13 1.04
C ARG A 166 7.92 -4.49 2.08
N PRO A 167 7.82 -3.96 3.30
CA PRO A 167 8.52 -4.51 4.45
C PRO A 167 8.03 -5.93 4.79
N LEU A 168 8.77 -6.62 5.66
CA LEU A 168 8.28 -7.84 6.30
C LEU A 168 6.94 -7.54 6.99
N ASN A 169 5.92 -8.36 6.71
CA ASN A 169 4.57 -8.18 7.20
C ASN A 169 3.91 -9.52 7.53
N ILE A 170 2.80 -9.46 8.27
CA ILE A 170 1.96 -10.61 8.61
C ILE A 170 0.51 -10.29 8.25
N GLY A 171 -0.21 -11.28 7.71
CA GLY A 171 -1.60 -11.13 7.32
C GLY A 171 -2.55 -11.08 8.51
N MET A 172 -3.50 -10.15 8.45
CA MET A 172 -4.63 -10.03 9.37
C MET A 172 -5.90 -9.74 8.57
N THR A 173 -7.06 -10.03 9.14
CA THR A 173 -8.35 -9.82 8.46
C THR A 173 -8.84 -8.40 8.68
N PRO A 174 -8.96 -7.56 7.63
CA PRO A 174 -9.58 -6.24 7.75
C PRO A 174 -11.09 -6.37 7.96
N VAL A 175 -11.60 -5.73 9.00
CA VAL A 175 -13.01 -5.87 9.42
C VAL A 175 -13.67 -4.53 9.69
N ILE A 176 -15.01 -4.53 9.65
CA ILE A 176 -15.89 -3.45 10.09
C ILE A 176 -16.89 -3.98 11.12
N TYR A 177 -17.15 -3.21 12.18
CA TYR A 177 -18.17 -3.56 13.18
C TYR A 177 -19.54 -2.98 12.81
N LEU A 178 -20.53 -3.85 12.64
CA LEU A 178 -21.93 -3.49 12.40
C LEU A 178 -22.84 -3.88 13.57
N GLY A 179 -22.36 -4.69 14.52
CA GLY A 179 -23.09 -5.04 15.75
C GLY A 179 -24.37 -5.86 15.56
N VAL A 180 -24.58 -6.40 14.36
CA VAL A 180 -25.72 -7.24 13.96
C VAL A 180 -25.25 -8.51 13.29
#